data_AF-T1BQD0-F1
#
_entry.id   AF-T1BQD0-F1
#
_cell.length_a   1.000
_cell.length_b   1.000
_cell.length_c   1.000
_cell.angle_alpha   90.00
_cell.angle_beta   90.00
_cell.angle_gamma   90.00
#
_symmetry.space_group_name_H-M   'P 1'
#
loop_
_entity.id
_entity.type
_entity.pdbx_description
1 polymer ?
#
loop_
_entity_poly.entity_id
_entity_poly.type
_entity_poly.pdbx_seq_one_letter_code
_entity_poly.pdbx_strand_id
1 'polypeptide(L)'
;FDRVNHDVLMHRVARRVEDKRVLLLIRRFLQAGMMDGGIETARTQGTPQGGPLSPLLSNILLTDLDRELERRGLAFCRYADDCNIYVASERAGQRIMAGLKA
;
A
#
# COMPACT_ATOMS: atom_id res chain seq x y z
N PHE A 1 -2.35 7.06 -2.45
CA PHE A 1 -1.87 6.25 -3.60
C PHE A 1 -0.58 6.77 -4.24
N ASP A 2 -0.20 8.05 -4.08
CA ASP A 2 0.85 8.68 -4.92
C ASP A 2 2.29 8.49 -4.42
N ARG A 3 2.49 7.85 -3.26
CA ARG A 3 3.81 7.63 -2.64
C ARG A 3 4.21 6.16 -2.53
N VAL A 4 3.51 5.27 -3.23
CA VAL A 4 3.81 3.83 -3.19
C VAL A 4 5.10 3.55 -3.97
N ASN A 5 6.12 3.03 -3.29
CA ASN A 5 7.32 2.54 -3.95
C ASN A 5 6.99 1.27 -4.76
N HIS A 6 7.20 1.33 -6.09
CA HIS A 6 6.86 0.22 -7.00
C HIS A 6 7.65 -1.04 -6.70
N ASP A 7 8.93 -0.94 -6.34
CA ASP A 7 9.76 -2.12 -6.10
C ASP A 7 9.35 -2.85 -4.82
N VAL A 8 9.03 -2.11 -3.75
CA VAL A 8 8.49 -2.69 -2.52
C VAL A 8 7.17 -3.42 -2.81
N LEU A 9 6.24 -2.75 -3.51
CA LEU A 9 4.96 -3.36 -3.89
C LEU A 9 5.15 -4.61 -4.76
N MET A 10 5.97 -4.52 -5.81
CA MET A 10 6.23 -5.64 -6.72
C MET A 10 6.89 -6.81 -6.01
N HIS A 11 7.79 -6.55 -5.07
CA HIS A 11 8.38 -7.59 -4.23
C HIS A 11 7.32 -8.28 -3.37
N ARG A 12 6.31 -7.56 -2.85
CA ARG A 12 5.19 -8.17 -2.11
C ARG A 12 4.28 -9.01 -2.99
N VAL A 13 3.95 -8.53 -4.18
CA VAL A 13 3.15 -9.30 -5.16
C VAL A 13 3.88 -10.60 -5.54
N ALA A 14 5.19 -10.53 -5.79
CA ALA A 14 6.02 -11.67 -6.17
C ALA A 14 6.13 -12.77 -5.09
N ARG A 15 5.80 -12.47 -3.82
CA ARG A 15 5.72 -13.50 -2.75
C ARG A 15 4.54 -14.45 -2.93
N ARG A 16 3.56 -14.11 -3.76
CA ARG A 16 2.32 -14.88 -3.97
C ARG A 16 2.06 -15.23 -5.43
N VAL A 17 2.58 -14.42 -6.37
CA VAL A 17 2.39 -14.60 -7.81
C VAL A 17 3.73 -14.94 -8.44
N GLU A 18 3.85 -16.14 -8.99
CA GLU A 18 5.09 -16.62 -9.64
C GLU A 18 5.12 -16.36 -11.15
N ASP A 19 3.97 -16.11 -11.79
CA ASP A 19 3.91 -15.87 -13.24
C ASP A 19 4.58 -14.53 -13.60
N LYS A 20 5.75 -14.65 -14.23
CA LYS A 20 6.56 -13.51 -14.68
C LYS A 20 5.81 -12.57 -15.64
N ARG A 21 4.87 -13.08 -16.43
CA ARG A 21 4.07 -12.27 -17.38
C ARG A 21 3.09 -11.38 -16.63
N VAL A 22 2.45 -11.93 -15.60
CA VAL A 22 1.54 -11.17 -14.73
C VAL A 22 2.32 -10.10 -13.96
N LEU A 23 3.48 -10.46 -13.39
CA LEU A 23 4.33 -9.50 -12.69
C LEU A 23 4.79 -8.37 -13.61
N LEU A 24 5.18 -8.69 -14.85
CA LEU A 24 5.54 -7.69 -15.85
C LEU A 24 4.36 -6.78 -16.20
N LEU A 25 3.16 -7.34 -16.35
CA LEU A 25 1.94 -6.58 -16.65
C LEU A 25 1.59 -5.59 -15.52
N ILE A 26 1.66 -6.05 -14.26
CA ILE A 26 1.40 -5.20 -13.09
C ILE A 26 2.43 -4.07 -13.02
N ARG A 27 3.72 -4.37 -13.24
CA ARG A 27 4.77 -3.34 -13.25
C ARG A 27 4.53 -2.29 -14.34
N ARG A 28 4.17 -2.72 -15.56
CA ARG A 28 3.80 -1.80 -16.64
C ARG A 28 2.59 -0.94 -16.29
N PHE A 29 1.59 -1.52 -15.63
CA PHE A 29 0.42 -0.78 -15.16
C PHE A 29 0.78 0.29 -14.12
N LEU A 30 1.71 -0.01 -13.21
CA LEU A 30 2.21 0.95 -12.22
C LEU A 30 3.04 2.09 -12.85
N GLN A 31 3.80 1.78 -13.90
CA GLN A 31 4.68 2.72 -14.61
C GLN A 31 3.94 3.55 -15.67
N ALA A 32 2.72 3.16 -16.04
CA ALA A 32 1.91 3.90 -17.00
C ALA A 32 1.79 5.36 -16.53
N GLY A 33 2.27 6.28 -17.37
CA GLY A 33 2.26 7.70 -17.09
C GLY A 33 0.83 8.25 -17.02
N MET A 34 0.70 9.44 -16.45
CA MET A 34 -0.51 10.24 -16.66
C MET A 34 -0.29 11.11 -17.89
N MET A 35 -1.28 11.11 -18.78
CA MET A 35 -1.35 12.09 -19.86
C MET A 35 -2.03 13.33 -19.28
N ASP A 36 -1.29 14.41 -19.12
CA ASP A 36 -1.84 15.70 -18.71
C ASP A 36 -1.47 16.77 -19.74
N GLY A 37 -2.45 17.48 -20.28
CA GLY A 37 -2.25 18.50 -21.32
C GLY A 37 -1.57 18.01 -22.61
N GLY A 38 -1.56 16.71 -22.90
CA GLY A 38 -0.90 16.12 -24.08
C GLY A 38 0.59 15.77 -23.88
N ILE A 39 1.10 15.90 -22.66
CA ILE A 39 2.46 15.49 -22.28
C ILE A 39 2.37 14.25 -21.39
N GLU A 40 3.04 13.18 -21.80
CA GLU A 40 3.19 11.98 -20.97
C GLU A 40 4.25 12.22 -19.90
N THR A 41 3.87 12.15 -18.63
CA THR A 41 4.82 12.21 -17.52
C THR A 41 5.04 10.81 -16.95
N ALA A 42 6.30 10.35 -16.99
CA ALA A 42 6.70 9.08 -16.40
C ALA A 42 6.48 9.10 -14.88
N ARG A 43 5.77 8.10 -14.37
CA ARG A 43 5.44 7.99 -12.94
C ARG A 43 6.52 7.16 -12.22
N THR A 44 7.30 7.81 -11.37
CA THR A 44 8.37 7.15 -10.58
C THR A 44 7.89 6.56 -9.26
N GLN A 45 6.69 6.93 -8.79
CA GLN A 45 6.07 6.42 -7.56
C GLN A 45 4.53 6.52 -7.61
N GLY A 46 3.88 5.69 -6.79
CA GLY A 46 2.43 5.65 -6.65
C GLY A 46 1.71 4.82 -7.71
N THR A 47 0.45 4.48 -7.48
CA THR A 47 -0.38 3.73 -8.43
C THR A 47 -1.32 4.67 -9.20
N PRO A 48 -1.69 4.39 -10.47
CA PRO A 48 -2.67 5.20 -11.20
C PRO A 48 -3.96 5.37 -10.40
N GLN A 49 -4.33 6.60 -10.05
CA GLN A 49 -5.60 6.86 -9.38
C GLN A 49 -6.73 6.62 -10.39
N GLY A 50 -7.74 5.81 -10.03
CA GLY A 50 -8.81 5.39 -10.93
C GLY A 50 -8.53 4.10 -11.72
N GLY A 51 -7.34 3.52 -11.61
CA GLY A 51 -7.07 2.19 -12.14
C GLY A 51 -7.82 1.11 -11.34
N PRO A 52 -8.52 0.14 -11.97
CA PRO A 52 -9.30 -0.87 -11.25
C PRO A 52 -8.43 -1.77 -10.36
N LEU A 53 -7.13 -1.88 -10.67
CA LEU A 53 -6.18 -2.68 -9.91
C LEU A 53 -5.57 -1.94 -8.71
N SER A 54 -5.62 -0.61 -8.69
CA SER A 54 -4.94 0.21 -7.68
C SER A 54 -5.44 -0.05 -6.25
N PRO A 55 -6.76 -0.19 -5.97
CA PRO A 55 -7.24 -0.52 -4.62
C PRO A 55 -6.70 -1.86 -4.09
N LEU A 56 -6.63 -2.88 -4.96
CA LEU A 56 -6.10 -4.19 -4.58
C LEU A 56 -4.60 -4.12 -4.26
N LEU A 57 -3.83 -3.43 -5.10
CA LEU A 57 -2.38 -3.29 -4.88
C LEU A 57 -2.07 -2.54 -3.59
N SER A 58 -2.84 -1.50 -3.24
CA SER A 58 -2.72 -0.82 -1.96
C SER A 58 -3.01 -1.74 -0.78
N ASN A 59 -4.02 -2.60 -0.87
CA ASN A 59 -4.29 -3.58 0.18
C ASN A 59 -3.18 -4.63 0.34
N ILE A 60 -2.57 -5.07 -0.75
CA ILE A 60 -1.41 -5.98 -0.69
C ILE A 60 -0.24 -5.32 0.05
N LEU A 61 0.02 -4.03 -0.21
CA LEU A 61 1.06 -3.29 0.50
C LEU A 61 0.75 -3.16 2.00
N LEU A 62 -0.48 -2.82 2.34
CA LEU A 62 -0.92 -2.57 3.73
C LEU A 62 -1.13 -3.85 4.55
N THR A 63 -1.12 -5.03 3.91
CA THR A 63 -1.25 -6.33 4.61
C THR A 63 -0.13 -6.55 5.64
N ASP A 64 1.07 -6.01 5.42
CA ASP A 64 2.16 -6.13 6.40
C ASP A 64 1.90 -5.28 7.65
N LEU A 65 1.25 -4.12 7.50
CA LEU A 65 0.80 -3.31 8.63
C LEU A 65 -0.23 -4.10 9.45
N ASP A 66 -1.23 -4.70 8.79
CA ASP A 66 -2.25 -5.51 9.47
C ASP A 66 -1.61 -6.62 10.29
N ARG A 67 -0.68 -7.37 9.69
CA ARG A 67 0.03 -8.46 10.37
C ARG A 67 0.82 -7.96 11.57
N GLU A 68 1.42 -6.78 11.50
CA GLU A 68 2.14 -6.19 12.63
C GLU A 68 1.18 -5.77 13.75
N LEU A 69 0.02 -5.21 13.41
CA LEU A 69 -1.02 -4.87 14.39
C LEU A 69 -1.60 -6.13 15.07
N GLU A 70 -1.86 -7.19 14.30
CA GLU A 70 -2.27 -8.51 14.78
C GLU A 70 -1.21 -9.12 15.70
N ARG A 71 0.07 -9.09 15.29
CA ARG A 71 1.19 -9.60 16.10
C ARG A 71 1.33 -8.85 17.43
N ARG A 72 1.01 -7.56 17.46
CA ARG A 72 0.97 -6.74 18.68
C ARG A 72 -0.29 -6.96 19.51
N GLY A 73 -1.25 -7.76 19.05
CA GLY A 73 -2.52 -8.03 19.74
C GLY A 73 -3.44 -6.82 19.82
N LEU A 74 -3.38 -5.92 18.85
CA LEU A 74 -4.16 -4.69 18.84
C LEU A 74 -5.53 -4.90 18.18
N ALA A 75 -6.56 -4.27 18.74
CA ALA A 75 -7.86 -4.17 18.09
C ALA A 75 -7.81 -3.02 17.06
N PHE A 76 -8.09 -3.30 15.79
CA PHE A 76 -8.07 -2.28 14.74
C PHE A 76 -9.11 -2.57 13.65
N CYS A 77 -9.51 -1.51 12.95
CA CYS A 77 -10.32 -1.58 11.74
C CYS A 77 -9.61 -0.79 10.64
N ARG A 78 -9.40 -1.39 9.47
CA ARG A 78 -8.82 -0.72 8.31
C ARG A 78 -9.74 -0.84 7.10
N TYR A 79 -9.98 0.28 6.42
CA TYR A 79 -10.70 0.34 5.15
C TYR A 79 -9.86 1.13 4.14
N ALA A 80 -9.38 0.44 3.10
CA ALA A 80 -8.38 0.97 2.18
C ALA A 80 -7.16 1.54 2.94
N ASP A 81 -6.88 2.84 2.82
CA ASP A 81 -5.80 3.53 3.52
C ASP A 81 -6.19 4.12 4.88
N ASP A 82 -7.48 4.16 5.23
CA ASP A 82 -7.94 4.63 6.53
C ASP A 82 -7.87 3.49 7.57
N CYS A 83 -7.11 3.71 8.65
CA CYS A 83 -6.83 2.70 9.67
C CYS A 83 -6.99 3.27 11.08
N ASN A 84 -7.88 2.69 11.86
CA ASN A 84 -8.16 3.06 13.24
C ASN A 84 -7.75 1.94 14.20
N ILE A 85 -7.02 2.31 15.27
CA ILE A 85 -6.59 1.37 16.32
C ILE A 85 -7.30 1.75 17.62
N TYR A 86 -7.94 0.78 18.26
CA TYR A 86 -8.75 0.97 19.46
C TYR A 86 -7.97 0.54 20.71
N VAL A 87 -7.92 1.41 21.70
CA VAL A 87 -7.14 1.23 22.94
C VAL A 87 -7.92 1.70 24.15
N ALA A 88 -7.60 1.14 25.32
CA ALA A 88 -8.31 1.45 26.57
C ALA A 88 -7.94 2.81 27.20
N SER A 89 -6.85 3.47 26.76
CA SER A 89 -6.43 4.76 27.31
C SER A 89 -5.68 5.62 26.30
N GLU A 90 -5.76 6.93 26.48
CA GLU A 90 -5.06 7.90 25.63
C GLU A 90 -3.53 7.70 25.66
N ARG A 91 -2.97 7.45 26.86
CA ARG A 91 -1.53 7.17 27.02
C ARG A 91 -1.09 5.95 26.20
N ALA A 92 -1.90 4.89 26.16
CA ALA A 92 -1.61 3.72 25.33
C ALA A 92 -1.68 4.07 23.83
N GLY A 93 -2.65 4.90 23.43
CA GLY A 93 -2.79 5.40 22.06
C GLY A 93 -1.58 6.21 21.60
N GLN A 94 -1.14 7.17 22.41
CA GLN A 94 0.05 7.99 22.14
C GLN A 94 1.32 7.14 22.00
N ARG A 95 1.48 6.14 22.88
CA ARG A 95 2.62 5.20 22.82
C ARG A 95 2.63 4.38 21.52
N ILE A 96 1.48 3.83 21.12
CA ILE A 96 1.38 3.03 19.89
C ILE A 96 1.61 3.92 18.66
N MET A 97 1.01 5.12 18.64
CA MET A 97 1.19 6.08 17.55
C MET A 97 2.67 6.46 17.34
N ALA A 98 3.43 6.65 18.43
CA ALA A 98 4.86 6.92 18.34
C ALA A 98 5.64 5.70 17.78
N GLY A 99 5.29 4.49 18.21
CA GLY A 99 5.94 3.25 17.76
C GLY A 99 5.52 2.73 16.37
N LEU A 100 4.63 3.44 15.67
CA LEU A 100 4.24 3.15 14.27
C LEU A 100 4.83 4.16 13.28
N LYS A 101 5.36 5.29 13.76
CA LYS A 101 5.95 6.35 12.92
C LYS A 101 7.48 6.21 12.72
N ALA A 102 8.11 5.25 13.39
CA ALA A 102 9.54 4.94 13.30
C ALA A 102 9.78 3.81 12.29
#